data_AF-A0A9X9A1G3-F1
#
_entry.id   AF-A0A9X9A1G3-F1
#
_cell.length_a   1.000
_cell.length_b   1.000
_cell.length_c   1.000
_cell.angle_alpha   90.00
_cell.angle_beta   90.00
_cell.angle_gamma   90.00
#
_symmetry.space_group_name_H-M   'P 1'
#
loop_
_entity.id
_entity.type
_entity.pdbx_description
1 polymer ?
#
loop_
_entity_poly.entity_id
_entity_poly.type
_entity_poly.pdbx_seq_one_letter_code
_entity_poly.pdbx_strand_id
1 'polypeptide(L)' 'KIIKQDYDKDGNLYVVLNETAFYPTGGGQPYDTGTLNDINVINVEEINGEIRHYIAEQLHTEDVEGKINWERRFD' A
#
# COMPACT_ATOMS: atom_id res chain seq x y z
N LYS A 1 6.42 4.77 8.62
CA LYS A 1 6.79 6.09 8.06
C LYS A 1 6.82 6.02 6.55
N ILE A 2 6.40 7.08 5.87
CA ILE A 2 6.53 7.23 4.42
C ILE A 2 8.00 7.50 4.08
N ILE A 3 8.56 6.70 3.17
CA ILE A 3 9.85 6.96 2.53
C ILE A 3 9.65 7.71 1.22
N LYS A 4 8.56 7.40 0.50
CA LYS A 4 8.24 8.00 -0.79
C LYS A 4 6.74 8.06 -1.02
N GLN A 5 6.27 9.14 -1.63
CA GLN A 5 4.92 9.28 -2.18
C GLN A 5 5.05 9.88 -3.58
N ASP A 6 4.53 9.19 -4.58
CA ASP A 6 4.79 9.50 -6.00
C ASP A 6 3.69 8.90 -6.88
N TYR A 7 3.75 9.19 -8.18
CA TYR A 7 2.85 8.63 -9.18
C TYR A 7 3.59 7.63 -10.06
N ASP A 8 2.91 6.56 -10.47
CA ASP A 8 3.44 5.65 -11.48
C ASP A 8 3.33 6.26 -12.89
N LYS A 9 3.75 5.50 -13.91
CA LYS A 9 3.69 5.92 -15.32
C LYS A 9 2.27 6.14 -15.84
N ASP A 10 1.27 5.56 -15.19
CA ASP A 10 -0.14 5.59 -15.59
C ASP A 10 -0.92 6.64 -14.76
N GLY A 11 -0.25 7.36 -13.85
CA GLY A 11 -0.82 8.40 -13.01
C GLY A 11 -1.47 7.89 -11.72
N ASN A 12 -1.22 6.64 -11.32
CA ASN A 12 -1.73 6.11 -10.06
C ASN A 12 -0.83 6.54 -8.90
N LEU A 13 -1.44 7.11 -7.87
CA LEU A 13 -0.76 7.53 -6.65
C LEU A 13 -0.37 6.31 -5.80
N TYR A 14 0.88 6.28 -5.34
CA TYR A 14 1.36 5.25 -4.41
C TYR A 14 2.27 5.81 -3.33
N VAL A 15 2.40 5.04 -2.25
CA VAL A 15 3.36 5.28 -1.17
C VAL A 15 4.24 4.06 -0.91
N VAL A 16 5.51 4.32 -0.63
CA VAL A 16 6.47 3.35 -0.12
C VAL A 16 6.72 3.66 1.35
N LEU A 17 6.57 2.65 2.18
CA LEU A 17 6.79 2.74 3.63
C LEU A 17 8.14 2.14 3.98
N ASN A 18 8.73 2.58 5.10
CA ASN A 18 9.96 1.97 5.62
C ASN A 18 9.77 0.51 6.03
N GLU A 19 8.59 0.21 6.58
CA GLU A 19 8.17 -1.11 7.03
C GLU A 19 6.66 -1.19 6.80
N THR A 20 6.16 -2.37 6.42
CA THR A 20 4.73 -2.59 6.19
C THR A 20 4.34 -4.02 6.54
N ALA A 21 3.10 -4.19 7.00
CA ALA A 21 2.49 -5.50 7.23
C ALA A 21 1.59 -5.95 6.05
N PHE A 22 1.41 -5.10 5.03
CA PHE A 22 0.67 -5.43 3.82
C PHE A 22 1.52 -6.29 2.89
N TYR A 23 0.98 -7.40 2.42
CA TYR A 23 1.58 -8.24 1.41
C TYR A 23 1.19 -7.77 0.01
N PRO A 24 2.17 -7.66 -0.91
CA PRO A 24 1.90 -7.41 -2.32
C PRO A 24 1.34 -8.65 -3.01
N THR A 25 0.78 -8.47 -4.20
CA THR A 25 0.42 -9.61 -5.08
C THR A 25 1.67 -10.43 -5.40
N GLY A 26 1.63 -11.73 -5.18
CA GLY A 26 2.75 -12.62 -5.49
C GLY A 26 2.47 -14.09 -5.19
N GLY A 27 3.09 -15.00 -5.93
CA GLY A 27 3.02 -16.45 -5.66
C GLY A 27 1.61 -17.07 -5.78
N GLY A 28 0.67 -16.39 -6.43
CA GLY A 28 -0.74 -16.81 -6.54
C GLY A 28 -1.64 -16.28 -5.41
N GLN A 29 -1.09 -15.59 -4.41
CA GLN A 29 -1.85 -14.94 -3.35
C GLN A 29 -2.26 -13.51 -3.79
N PRO A 30 -3.52 -13.11 -3.58
CA PRO A 30 -3.94 -11.73 -3.83
C PRO A 30 -3.27 -10.75 -2.85
N TYR A 31 -3.08 -9.51 -3.29
CA TYR A 31 -2.63 -8.41 -2.43
C TYR A 31 -3.59 -8.14 -1.27
N ASP A 32 -3.06 -7.54 -0.21
CA ASP A 32 -3.87 -7.04 0.88
C ASP A 32 -4.57 -5.73 0.57
N THR A 33 -5.78 -5.60 1.11
CA THR A 33 -6.52 -4.34 1.17
C THR A 33 -6.56 -3.83 2.60
N GLY A 34 -6.88 -2.56 2.77
CA GLY A 34 -6.94 -1.93 4.09
C GLY A 34 -6.88 -0.42 3.99
N THR A 35 -6.39 0.24 5.04
CA THR A 35 -6.20 1.68 5.05
C THR A 35 -4.81 2.08 5.56
N LEU A 36 -4.35 3.25 5.13
CA LEU A 36 -3.22 4.00 5.68
C LEU A 36 -3.77 5.36 6.14
N ASN A 37 -3.78 5.63 7.45
CA ASN A 37 -4.43 6.82 8.04
C ASN A 37 -5.85 7.06 7.48
N ASP A 38 -6.66 6.00 7.46
CA ASP A 38 -8.04 5.97 6.94
C ASP A 38 -8.19 6.20 5.42
N ILE A 39 -7.09 6.38 4.68
CA ILE A 39 -7.08 6.37 3.21
C ILE A 39 -7.01 4.94 2.71
N ASN A 40 -7.90 4.57 1.80
CA ASN A 40 -7.98 3.22 1.25
C ASN A 40 -6.72 2.85 0.45
N VAL A 41 -6.17 1.68 0.77
CA VAL A 41 -5.19 0.97 -0.04
C VAL A 41 -5.95 0.10 -1.05
N ILE A 42 -5.85 0.46 -2.32
CA ILE A 42 -6.60 -0.17 -3.41
C ILE A 42 -5.82 -1.25 -4.15
N ASN A 43 -4.48 -1.23 -4.03
CA ASN A 43 -3.59 -2.24 -4.59
C ASN A 43 -2.25 -2.23 -3.82
N VAL A 44 -1.57 -3.38 -3.77
CA VAL A 44 -0.22 -3.50 -3.21
C VAL A 44 0.63 -4.34 -4.17
N GLU A 45 1.75 -3.78 -4.62
CA GLU A 45 2.66 -4.42 -5.57
C GLU A 45 4.10 -4.29 -5.14
N GLU A 46 4.91 -5.31 -5.42
CA GLU A 46 6.36 -5.21 -5.30
C GLU A 46 6.94 -4.88 -6.68
N ILE A 47 7.57 -3.71 -6.80
CA ILE A 47 8.19 -3.25 -8.04
C ILE A 47 9.66 -2.92 -7.76
N ASN A 48 10.58 -3.67 -8.36
CA ASN A 48 12.03 -3.50 -8.18
C ASN A 48 12.47 -3.52 -6.70
N GLY A 49 11.82 -4.33 -5.86
CA GLY A 49 12.08 -4.43 -4.42
C GLY A 49 11.39 -3.35 -3.57
N GLU A 50 10.61 -2.44 -4.15
CA GLU A 50 9.76 -1.50 -3.42
C GLU A 50 8.35 -2.07 -3.26
N ILE A 51 7.85 -2.16 -2.02
CA ILE A 51 6.43 -2.41 -1.77
C ILE A 51 5.68 -1.09 -1.92
N ARG A 52 4.91 -0.98 -3.00
CA ARG A 52 4.08 0.18 -3.33
C ARG A 52 2.64 -0.07 -2.91
N HIS A 53 2.12 0.82 -2.08
CA HIS A 53 0.72 0.83 -1.67
C HIS A 53 0.02 1.90 -2.50
N TYR A 54 -0.82 1.48 -3.44
CA TYR A 54 -1.62 2.42 -4.22
C TYR A 54 -2.79 2.88 -3.38
N ILE A 55 -2.96 4.20 -3.30
CA ILE A 55 -3.93 4.85 -2.40
C ILE A 55 -4.83 5.80 -3.16
N ALA A 56 -6.06 5.96 -2.67
CA ALA A 56 -7.07 6.78 -3.32
C ALA A 56 -6.77 8.29 -3.24
N GLU A 57 -6.07 8.72 -2.19
CA GLU A 57 -5.85 10.14 -1.86
C GLU A 57 -4.44 10.35 -1.28
N GLN A 58 -3.94 11.59 -1.37
CA GLN A 58 -2.60 11.95 -0.89
C GLN A 58 -2.52 11.99 0.64
N LEU A 59 -1.47 11.37 1.19
CA LEU A 59 -1.13 11.49 2.61
C LEU A 59 -0.35 12.79 2.86
N HIS A 60 -0.81 13.58 3.82
CA HIS A 60 -0.20 14.85 4.21
C HIS A 60 0.64 14.76 5.49
N THR A 61 1.14 13.57 5.82
CA THR A 61 1.97 13.27 7.00
C THR A 61 2.99 12.19 6.67
N GLU A 62 4.12 12.18 7.37
CA GLU A 62 5.14 11.11 7.24
C GLU A 62 4.84 9.90 8.12
N ASP A 63 4.11 10.08 9.22
CA ASP A 63 3.72 9.01 10.13
C ASP A 63 2.40 8.39 9.69
N VAL A 64 2.40 7.06 9.58
CA VAL A 64 1.29 6.29 9.00
C VAL A 64 0.96 5.11 9.89
N GLU A 65 -0.32 4.98 10.22
CA GLU A 65 -0.93 3.81 10.81
C GLU A 65 -1.63 3.01 9.72
N GLY A 66 -1.25 1.73 9.57
CA GLY A 66 -1.84 0.82 8.61
C GLY A 66 -2.82 -0.16 9.27
N LYS A 67 -3.99 -0.34 8.66
CA LYS A 67 -5.01 -1.32 9.09
C LYS A 67 -5.31 -2.29 7.95
N ILE A 68 -4.97 -3.55 8.12
CA ILE A 68 -5.23 -4.60 7.13
C ILE A 68 -6.69 -5.07 7.24
N ASN A 69 -7.33 -5.30 6.11
CA ASN A 69 -8.57 -6.05 6.04
C ASN A 69 -8.29 -7.54 6.25
N TRP A 70 -8.48 -8.02 7.48
CA TRP A 70 -8.22 -9.40 7.84
C TRP A 70 -9.15 -10.41 7.15
N GLU A 71 -10.37 -10.03 6.80
CA GLU A 71 -11.28 -10.93 6.07
C GLU A 71 -10.70 -11.30 4.72
N ARG A 72 -10.14 -10.32 3.99
CA ARG A 72 -9.46 -10.57 2.71
C ARG A 72 -8.16 -11.36 2.86
N ARG A 73 -7.39 -11.12 3.93
CA ARG A 73 -6.10 -11.80 4.15
C ARG A 73 -6.27 -13.32 4.32
N PHE A 74 -7.40 -13.75 4.87
CA PHE A 74 -7.67 -15.14 5.23
C PHE A 74 -8.71 -15.83 4.33
N ASP A 75 -9.22 -15.15 3.30
CA ASP A 75 -10.00 -15.73 2.19
C ASP A 75 -9.07 -16.45 1.20
#